data_AF-A0A8H4J9U9-F1
#
_entry.id   AF-A0A8H4J9U9-F1
#
_cell.length_a   1.000
_cell.length_b   1.000
_cell.length_c   1.000
_cell.angle_alpha   90.00
_cell.angle_beta   90.00
_cell.angle_gamma   90.00
#
_symmetry.space_group_name_H-M   'P 1'
#
loop_
_entity.id
_entity.type
_entity.pdbx_description
1 polymer ?
#
loop_
_entity_poly.entity_id
_entity_poly.type
_entity_poly.pdbx_seq_one_letter_code
_entity_poly.pdbx_strand_id
1 'polypeptide(L)'
;MDRPILALTSTHKDVSLVRNAIRRCLSKKLNADDVAFLCLFSRILIGGDNCPDEISRALEKGIELEWEDVYDFVNPFGDTRGQVFNSVWTFDLDKDVLFLTKHDRLCSAPLSLARDRLLTLDDFKMLKLPTETTAEEELVPGPYWDLQPKFEPRKRAFLGRILQDFGHTWRHLLRREVNNVTFMNLAYAVIWISTMDFTIVERTGFEHVGGRGGPYVGVADLPRWDAPGETIIRNGTCWIALARDIPKGLEMVQKHMKSHATIDHTTGTATYAILTLRQIVCCIIHNDELVCTRPESLFSDTPSSDSAIALLLWASDLHQSEPKPCRLNYLPIEIQNRILHQSAASSVSAAELGIQLALGSPFSWTERRRKIKLEEVLRHRTEASPVESQIFLNGVTSGLSYKREATPNRFKVDMSSLPALRRPKAGAPSP
;
A
#
# COMPACT_ATOMS: atom_id res chain seq x y z
N MET A 1 -7.24 -18.97 -41.85
CA MET A 1 -6.98 -20.42 -41.69
C MET A 1 -5.88 -20.57 -40.65
N ASP A 2 -6.05 -20.16 -39.40
CA ASP A 2 -7.02 -20.54 -38.36
C ASP A 2 -6.76 -21.92 -37.73
N ARG A 3 -6.54 -21.85 -36.41
CA ARG A 3 -6.65 -22.86 -35.33
C ARG A 3 -5.34 -23.48 -34.78
N PRO A 4 -5.30 -23.82 -33.48
CA PRO A 4 -5.40 -22.87 -32.37
C PRO A 4 -4.42 -23.17 -31.21
N ILE A 5 -4.36 -22.19 -30.31
CA ILE A 5 -3.71 -22.19 -29.00
C ILE A 5 -4.29 -23.31 -28.11
N LEU A 6 -3.41 -24.15 -27.56
CA LEU A 6 -3.73 -25.10 -26.50
C LEU A 6 -3.90 -24.34 -25.18
N ALA A 7 -5.13 -24.38 -24.68
CA ALA A 7 -5.49 -23.98 -23.33
C ALA A 7 -4.79 -24.89 -22.32
N LEU A 8 -4.03 -24.30 -21.39
CA LEU A 8 -3.62 -24.96 -20.16
C LEU A 8 -4.64 -24.61 -19.09
N THR A 9 -5.29 -25.68 -18.65
CA THR A 9 -6.36 -25.76 -17.66
C THR A 9 -5.96 -25.18 -16.31
N SER A 10 -6.83 -24.32 -15.77
CA SER A 10 -6.87 -23.94 -14.37
C SER A 10 -7.09 -25.18 -13.50
N THR A 11 -6.07 -25.57 -12.75
CA THR A 11 -6.23 -26.41 -11.57
C THR A 11 -6.27 -25.48 -10.36
N HIS A 12 -7.45 -24.92 -10.09
CA HIS A 12 -7.83 -24.52 -8.74
C HIS A 12 -7.73 -25.76 -7.85
N LYS A 13 -6.68 -25.85 -7.03
CA LYS A 13 -6.71 -26.68 -5.83
C LYS A 13 -7.24 -25.81 -4.72
N ASP A 14 -8.41 -26.21 -4.23
CA ASP A 14 -9.02 -25.79 -2.97
C ASP A 14 -7.97 -25.73 -1.86
N VAL A 15 -7.58 -24.51 -1.51
CA VAL A 15 -7.09 -24.18 -0.18
C VAL A 15 -8.28 -23.55 0.51
N SER A 16 -8.70 -24.15 1.61
CA SER A 16 -9.83 -23.72 2.45
C SER A 16 -9.82 -22.21 2.66
N LEU A 17 -10.65 -21.50 1.90
CA LEU A 17 -11.00 -20.11 2.12
C LEU A 17 -11.73 -20.07 3.47
N VAL A 18 -11.03 -19.61 4.51
CA VAL A 18 -11.69 -18.93 5.62
C VAL A 18 -12.31 -17.68 4.99
N ARG A 19 -13.55 -17.80 4.51
CA ARG A 19 -14.36 -16.65 4.10
C ARG A 19 -14.65 -15.89 5.38
N ASN A 20 -13.83 -14.90 5.70
CA ASN A 20 -14.28 -13.84 6.60
C ASN A 20 -15.43 -13.14 5.86
N ALA A 21 -16.66 -13.28 6.34
CA ALA A 21 -17.84 -12.68 5.75
C ALA A 21 -17.96 -11.21 6.17
N ILE A 22 -16.88 -10.44 6.03
CA ILE A 22 -16.90 -9.01 6.30
C ILE A 22 -17.33 -8.28 5.02
N ARG A 23 -18.48 -7.63 5.09
CA ARG A 23 -19.06 -6.83 4.01
C ARG A 23 -19.00 -5.36 4.38
N ARG A 24 -18.62 -4.51 3.42
CA ARG A 24 -18.50 -3.07 3.67
C ARG A 24 -19.40 -2.25 2.76
N CYS A 25 -19.99 -1.21 3.35
CA CYS A 25 -20.78 -0.19 2.67
C CYS A 25 -20.27 1.20 3.05
N LEU A 26 -20.03 2.05 2.05
CA LEU A 26 -19.49 3.41 2.24
C LEU A 26 -20.57 4.47 1.98
N SER A 27 -20.84 5.33 2.96
CA SER A 27 -21.72 6.50 2.78
C SER A 27 -20.92 7.75 2.42
N LYS A 28 -21.13 8.26 1.21
CA LYS A 28 -20.59 9.55 0.75
C LYS A 28 -21.44 10.70 1.31
N LYS A 29 -20.81 11.81 1.69
CA LYS A 29 -21.46 12.99 2.32
C LYS A 29 -22.69 13.55 1.58
N LEU A 30 -22.87 13.24 0.30
CA LEU A 30 -23.95 13.76 -0.53
C LEU A 30 -25.18 12.84 -0.62
N ASN A 31 -25.15 11.62 -0.06
CA ASN A 31 -26.10 10.58 -0.45
C ASN A 31 -27.19 10.23 0.57
N ALA A 32 -26.96 10.24 1.89
CA ALA A 32 -28.03 10.10 2.91
C ALA A 32 -27.51 10.27 4.35
N ASP A 33 -28.42 10.66 5.25
CA ASP A 33 -28.21 10.69 6.71
C ASP A 33 -28.11 9.27 7.30
N ASP A 34 -27.40 9.10 8.42
CA ASP A 34 -27.15 7.81 9.05
C ASP A 34 -28.45 7.09 9.46
N VAL A 35 -29.47 7.85 9.86
CA VAL A 35 -30.79 7.32 10.21
C VAL A 35 -31.45 6.63 9.02
N ALA A 36 -31.29 7.17 7.81
CA ALA A 36 -31.83 6.57 6.60
C ALA A 36 -31.15 5.23 6.28
N PHE A 37 -29.83 5.13 6.51
CA PHE A 37 -29.10 3.88 6.37
C PHE A 37 -29.55 2.83 7.40
N LEU A 38 -29.70 3.20 8.68
CA LEU A 38 -30.19 2.29 9.72
C LEU A 38 -31.60 1.77 9.42
N CYS A 39 -32.50 2.65 8.98
CA CYS A 39 -33.83 2.27 8.53
C CYS A 39 -33.77 1.29 7.35
N LEU A 40 -32.90 1.55 6.37
CA LEU A 40 -32.71 0.66 5.21
C LEU A 40 -32.19 -0.71 5.64
N PHE A 41 -31.13 -0.76 6.44
CA PHE A 41 -30.55 -2.02 6.93
C PHE A 41 -31.58 -2.84 7.70
N SER A 42 -32.30 -2.21 8.63
CA SER A 42 -33.31 -2.90 9.41
C SER A 42 -34.45 -3.40 8.54
N ARG A 43 -34.94 -2.62 7.56
CA ARG A 43 -36.00 -3.05 6.64
C ARG A 43 -35.61 -4.27 5.80
N ILE A 44 -34.32 -4.43 5.50
CA ILE A 44 -33.80 -5.58 4.75
C ILE A 44 -33.68 -6.81 5.65
N LEU A 45 -33.30 -6.59 6.91
CA LEU A 45 -32.92 -7.66 7.84
C LEU A 45 -34.06 -8.14 8.73
N ILE A 46 -35.12 -7.34 8.95
CA ILE A 46 -36.24 -7.70 9.84
C ILE A 46 -36.87 -9.04 9.41
N GLY A 47 -36.97 -9.96 10.37
CA GLY A 47 -37.54 -11.30 10.15
C GLY A 47 -36.68 -12.22 9.28
N GLY A 48 -35.46 -11.83 8.94
CA GLY A 48 -34.50 -12.67 8.21
C GLY A 48 -33.84 -13.72 9.09
N ASP A 49 -33.41 -14.81 8.47
CA ASP A 49 -32.70 -15.90 9.15
C ASP A 49 -31.28 -15.50 9.60
N ASN A 50 -30.73 -16.23 10.59
CA ASN A 50 -29.39 -15.98 11.14
C ASN A 50 -28.25 -16.53 10.25
N CYS A 51 -28.53 -16.90 9.00
CA CYS A 51 -27.54 -17.48 8.09
C CYS A 51 -26.72 -16.35 7.42
N PRO A 52 -25.38 -16.29 7.59
CA PRO A 52 -24.53 -15.24 7.01
C PRO A 52 -24.69 -15.08 5.49
N ASP A 53 -24.78 -16.18 4.74
CA ASP A 53 -24.94 -16.17 3.28
C ASP A 53 -26.26 -15.54 2.83
N GLU A 54 -27.33 -15.75 3.62
CA GLU A 54 -28.66 -15.20 3.31
C GLU A 54 -28.73 -13.72 3.66
N ILE A 55 -28.14 -13.33 4.79
CA ILE A 55 -27.99 -11.93 5.19
C ILE A 55 -27.19 -11.16 4.14
N SER A 56 -26.06 -11.71 3.68
CA SER A 56 -25.24 -11.10 2.62
C SER A 56 -26.05 -10.87 1.35
N ARG A 57 -26.78 -11.91 0.89
CA ARG A 57 -27.59 -11.84 -0.33
C ARG A 57 -28.75 -10.86 -0.19
N ALA A 58 -29.36 -10.75 0.99
CA ALA A 58 -30.43 -9.80 1.27
C ALA A 58 -29.90 -8.35 1.23
N LEU A 59 -28.75 -8.09 1.85
CA LEU A 59 -28.09 -6.79 1.83
C LEU A 59 -27.68 -6.37 0.40
N GLU A 60 -27.08 -7.28 -0.38
CA GLU A 60 -26.69 -7.02 -1.77
C GLU A 60 -27.90 -6.69 -2.67
N LYS A 61 -29.03 -7.38 -2.49
CA LYS A 61 -30.25 -7.12 -3.25
C LYS A 61 -30.98 -5.86 -2.79
N GLY A 62 -30.95 -5.57 -1.50
CA GLY A 62 -31.72 -4.48 -0.89
C GLY A 62 -31.02 -3.12 -0.95
N ILE A 63 -29.72 -3.08 -1.24
CA ILE A 63 -28.92 -1.87 -1.25
C ILE A 63 -28.18 -1.76 -2.58
N GLU A 64 -28.59 -0.80 -3.42
CA GLU A 64 -27.89 -0.44 -4.66
C GLU A 64 -26.60 0.33 -4.35
N LEU A 65 -25.59 -0.36 -3.82
CA LEU A 65 -24.26 0.15 -3.57
C LEU A 65 -23.19 -0.82 -4.08
N GLU A 66 -21.97 -0.31 -4.20
CA GLU A 66 -20.79 -1.14 -4.43
C GLU A 66 -20.50 -1.93 -3.16
N TRP A 67 -20.75 -3.23 -3.21
CA TRP A 67 -20.40 -4.19 -2.17
C TRP A 67 -19.04 -4.80 -2.45
N GLU A 68 -18.21 -4.90 -1.42
CA GLU A 68 -16.91 -5.54 -1.49
C GLU A 68 -16.77 -6.56 -0.36
N ASP A 69 -16.28 -7.74 -0.72
CA ASP A 69 -15.70 -8.69 0.24
C ASP A 69 -14.36 -8.12 0.71
N VAL A 70 -14.26 -7.83 2.00
CA VAL A 70 -13.02 -7.33 2.59
C VAL A 70 -12.52 -8.31 3.62
N TYR A 71 -11.21 -8.49 3.70
CA TYR A 71 -10.62 -9.37 4.71
C TYR A 71 -10.23 -8.61 5.98
N ASP A 72 -10.25 -7.28 5.97
CA ASP A 72 -9.84 -6.42 7.09
C ASP A 72 -10.72 -5.16 7.22
N PHE A 73 -10.67 -4.56 8.40
CA PHE A 73 -11.36 -3.29 8.68
C PHE A 73 -10.54 -2.13 8.17
N VAL A 74 -11.19 -1.23 7.42
CA VAL A 74 -10.56 0.01 6.96
C VAL A 74 -11.32 1.18 7.54
N ASN A 75 -10.58 2.15 8.07
CA ASN A 75 -11.14 3.39 8.56
C ASN A 75 -10.66 4.53 7.65
N PRO A 76 -11.55 5.30 7.02
CA PRO A 76 -11.10 6.32 6.10
C PRO A 76 -10.67 7.63 6.78
N PHE A 77 -11.05 7.84 8.03
CA PHE A 77 -10.86 9.11 8.71
C PHE A 77 -9.37 9.33 9.06
N GLY A 78 -8.92 10.58 9.18
CA GLY A 78 -7.48 10.88 9.37
C GLY A 78 -6.62 10.84 8.10
N ASP A 79 -7.19 10.47 6.96
CA ASP A 79 -6.63 10.68 5.61
C ASP A 79 -7.44 11.78 4.90
N THR A 80 -6.78 12.66 4.15
CA THR A 80 -7.45 13.70 3.35
C THR A 80 -8.41 13.09 2.33
N ARG A 81 -8.09 11.91 1.78
CA ARG A 81 -8.96 11.13 0.89
C ARG A 81 -10.27 10.71 1.58
N GLY A 82 -10.24 10.56 2.91
CA GLY A 82 -11.39 10.17 3.72
C GLY A 82 -12.43 11.27 3.94
N GLN A 83 -12.11 12.52 3.65
CA GLN A 83 -12.99 13.67 3.92
C GLN A 83 -14.30 13.63 3.11
N VAL A 84 -14.39 12.80 2.09
CA VAL A 84 -15.60 12.60 1.26
C VAL A 84 -16.66 11.72 1.93
N PHE A 85 -16.28 10.96 2.96
CA PHE A 85 -17.17 10.05 3.68
C PHE A 85 -17.75 10.73 4.92
N ASN A 86 -18.99 10.39 5.25
CA ASN A 86 -19.62 10.77 6.52
C ASN A 86 -19.47 9.65 7.56
N SER A 87 -19.79 8.43 7.12
CA SER A 87 -19.83 7.22 7.94
C SER A 87 -19.40 6.02 7.10
N VAL A 88 -18.76 5.04 7.75
CA VAL A 88 -18.47 3.73 7.18
C VAL A 88 -19.21 2.66 7.95
N TRP A 89 -19.96 1.85 7.22
CA TRP A 89 -20.74 0.75 7.76
C TRP A 89 -20.05 -0.55 7.38
N THR A 90 -19.68 -1.35 8.39
CA THR A 90 -19.03 -2.65 8.17
C THR A 90 -19.82 -3.74 8.87
N PHE A 91 -20.28 -4.71 8.10
CA PHE A 91 -21.01 -5.89 8.57
C PHE A 91 -19.99 -7.01 8.76
N ASP A 92 -19.77 -7.44 10.00
CA ASP A 92 -19.03 -8.65 10.32
C ASP A 92 -20.08 -9.76 10.53
N LEU A 93 -20.40 -10.48 9.46
CA LEU A 93 -21.49 -11.45 9.46
C LEU A 93 -21.12 -12.71 10.26
N ASP A 94 -19.83 -13.04 10.37
CA ASP A 94 -19.36 -14.17 11.17
C ASP A 94 -19.56 -13.93 12.66
N LYS A 95 -19.37 -12.69 13.11
CA LYS A 95 -19.59 -12.28 14.50
C LYS A 95 -20.99 -11.75 14.78
N ASP A 96 -21.82 -11.61 13.74
CA ASP A 96 -23.15 -11.02 13.82
C ASP A 96 -23.14 -9.56 14.35
N VAL A 97 -22.21 -8.74 13.88
CA VAL A 97 -22.01 -7.35 14.35
C VAL A 97 -22.00 -6.33 13.20
N LEU A 98 -22.66 -5.20 13.41
CA LEU A 98 -22.58 -4.00 12.57
C LEU A 98 -21.69 -2.96 13.23
N PHE A 99 -20.64 -2.54 12.54
CA PHE A 99 -19.77 -1.45 12.95
C PHE A 99 -20.14 -0.15 12.23
N LEU A 100 -20.17 0.93 13.01
CA LEU A 100 -20.28 2.31 12.54
C LEU A 100 -18.97 3.02 12.86
N THR A 101 -18.22 3.36 11.82
CA THR A 101 -17.02 4.19 11.93
C THR A 101 -17.36 5.60 11.48
N LYS A 102 -17.06 6.58 12.34
CA LYS A 102 -17.09 8.01 12.03
C LYS A 102 -15.73 8.64 12.34
N HIS A 103 -15.59 9.92 12.03
CA HIS A 103 -14.34 10.66 12.27
C HIS A 103 -13.87 10.66 13.73
N ASP A 104 -14.80 10.63 14.68
CA ASP A 104 -14.58 10.79 16.13
C ASP A 104 -14.82 9.51 16.93
N ARG A 105 -15.49 8.51 16.35
CA ARG A 105 -15.96 7.34 17.08
C ARG A 105 -15.98 6.08 16.22
N LEU A 106 -15.71 4.97 16.88
CA LEU A 106 -16.01 3.63 16.39
C LEU A 106 -17.08 3.05 17.31
N CYS A 107 -18.22 2.66 16.75
CA CYS A 107 -19.29 2.05 17.51
C CYS A 107 -19.70 0.71 16.89
N SER A 108 -20.35 -0.14 17.68
CA SER A 108 -20.89 -1.41 17.19
C SER A 108 -22.27 -1.70 17.78
N ALA A 109 -23.09 -2.41 17.01
CA ALA A 109 -24.37 -2.97 17.45
C ALA A 109 -24.49 -4.42 16.96
N PRO A 110 -25.08 -5.34 17.75
CA PRO A 110 -25.42 -6.67 17.27
C PRO A 110 -26.39 -6.59 16.10
N LEU A 111 -26.15 -7.36 15.04
CA LEU A 111 -27.05 -7.43 13.88
C LEU A 111 -28.38 -8.10 14.23
N SER A 112 -28.43 -8.93 15.28
CA SER A 112 -29.66 -9.48 15.83
C SER A 112 -30.71 -8.40 16.12
N LEU A 113 -30.30 -7.23 16.62
CA LEU A 113 -31.21 -6.12 16.88
C LEU A 113 -31.87 -5.59 15.60
N ALA A 114 -31.15 -5.59 14.48
CA ALA A 114 -31.66 -5.16 13.18
C ALA A 114 -32.66 -6.17 12.57
N ARG A 115 -32.60 -7.43 13.01
CA ARG A 115 -33.54 -8.49 12.61
C ARG A 115 -34.82 -8.47 13.45
N ASP A 116 -34.71 -8.03 14.70
CA ASP A 116 -35.85 -7.95 15.61
C ASP A 116 -36.64 -6.65 15.44
N ARG A 117 -35.96 -5.52 15.17
CA ARG A 117 -36.58 -4.18 15.10
C ARG A 117 -35.76 -3.19 14.28
N LEU A 118 -36.30 -1.98 14.15
CA LEU A 118 -35.55 -0.86 13.60
C LEU A 118 -34.40 -0.47 14.54
N LEU A 119 -33.18 -0.42 13.98
CA LEU A 119 -31.99 0.11 14.65
C LEU A 119 -32.05 1.62 14.79
N THR A 120 -31.57 2.11 15.94
CA THR A 120 -31.28 3.53 16.18
C THR A 120 -29.82 3.71 16.53
N LEU A 121 -29.34 4.96 16.54
CA LEU A 121 -27.96 5.26 16.93
C LEU A 121 -27.67 4.94 18.41
N ASP A 122 -28.71 4.90 19.26
CA ASP A 122 -28.57 4.59 20.69
C ASP A 122 -28.27 3.09 20.93
N ASP A 123 -28.54 2.23 19.96
CA ASP A 123 -28.23 0.80 20.02
C ASP A 123 -26.72 0.51 19.92
N PHE A 124 -25.94 1.52 19.47
CA PHE A 124 -24.53 1.39 19.22
C PHE A 124 -23.71 1.67 20.48
N LYS A 125 -22.91 0.69 20.88
CA LYS A 125 -21.92 0.83 21.95
C LYS A 125 -20.61 1.34 21.38
N MET A 126 -20.03 2.35 22.03
CA MET A 126 -18.72 2.90 21.65
C MET A 126 -17.61 1.88 21.98
N LEU A 127 -16.83 1.51 20.97
CA LEU A 127 -15.75 0.54 21.07
C LEU A 127 -14.42 1.26 21.30
N LYS A 128 -14.28 1.90 22.47
CA LYS A 128 -13.16 2.78 22.86
C LYS A 128 -12.87 3.92 21.84
N LEU A 129 -12.38 5.05 22.34
CA LEU A 129 -11.72 6.02 21.47
C LEU A 129 -10.51 5.30 20.83
N PRO A 130 -10.08 5.62 19.59
CA PRO A 130 -8.72 5.34 19.19
C PRO A 130 -7.85 6.03 20.21
N THR A 131 -7.45 5.30 21.24
CA THR A 131 -6.54 5.79 22.24
C THR A 131 -5.28 6.00 21.43
N GLU A 132 -4.87 7.26 21.31
CA GLU A 132 -3.53 7.64 20.92
C GLU A 132 -2.63 6.62 21.61
N THR A 133 -2.16 5.65 20.84
CA THR A 133 -1.27 4.61 21.35
C THR A 133 0.09 5.28 21.40
N THR A 134 0.17 6.36 22.19
CA THR A 134 1.33 6.76 22.95
C THR A 134 1.43 5.78 24.11
N ALA A 135 1.44 4.48 23.80
CA ALA A 135 2.31 3.63 24.57
C ALA A 135 3.69 4.19 24.21
N GLU A 136 4.29 4.93 25.14
CA GLU A 136 5.73 4.94 25.23
C GLU A 136 6.14 3.46 25.12
N GLU A 137 6.51 3.04 23.91
CA GLU A 137 7.16 1.75 23.72
C GLU A 137 8.28 1.77 24.73
N GLU A 138 8.21 0.87 25.72
CA GLU A 138 9.25 0.70 26.72
C GLU A 138 10.57 0.61 25.96
N LEU A 139 11.30 1.72 25.97
CA LEU A 139 12.60 1.83 25.36
C LEU A 139 13.42 0.75 26.04
N VAL A 140 13.72 -0.34 25.30
CA VAL A 140 14.54 -1.43 25.79
C VAL A 140 15.80 -0.80 26.39
N PRO A 141 15.98 -0.82 27.72
CA PRO A 141 17.07 -0.08 28.33
C PRO A 141 18.34 -0.87 28.10
N GLY A 142 19.28 -0.30 27.35
CA GLY A 142 20.57 -0.94 27.13
C GLY A 142 21.49 -0.15 26.21
N PRO A 143 22.80 -0.45 26.20
CA PRO A 143 23.70 0.07 25.19
C PRO A 143 23.24 -0.43 23.82
N TYR A 144 22.89 0.51 22.93
CA TYR A 144 22.49 0.19 21.58
C TYR A 144 23.71 -0.07 20.70
N TRP A 145 23.57 -0.97 19.74
CA TRP A 145 24.51 -1.09 18.65
C TRP A 145 24.50 0.19 17.82
N ASP A 146 25.58 0.97 17.87
CA ASP A 146 25.78 2.13 16.99
C ASP A 146 26.16 1.64 15.59
N LEU A 147 25.16 1.24 14.84
CA LEU A 147 25.30 0.81 13.46
C LEU A 147 25.39 2.04 12.56
N GLN A 148 26.50 2.15 11.85
CA GLN A 148 26.71 3.17 10.80
C GLN A 148 26.57 2.49 9.42
N PRO A 149 25.33 2.36 8.89
CA PRO A 149 25.10 1.63 7.67
C PRO A 149 25.78 2.34 6.49
N LYS A 150 26.67 1.62 5.79
CA LYS A 150 27.19 2.03 4.49
C LYS A 150 26.20 1.55 3.42
N PHE A 151 25.76 2.44 2.55
CA PHE A 151 24.79 2.14 1.50
C PHE A 151 25.27 2.64 0.16
N GLU A 152 24.90 1.93 -0.90
CA GLU A 152 25.07 2.41 -2.25
C GLU A 152 24.18 3.66 -2.48
N PRO A 153 24.75 4.82 -2.85
CA PRO A 153 23.97 6.05 -3.00
C PRO A 153 22.83 5.94 -4.03
N ARG A 154 22.98 5.09 -5.05
CA ARG A 154 21.95 4.79 -6.05
C ARG A 154 20.72 4.13 -5.43
N LYS A 155 20.93 3.06 -4.62
CA LYS A 155 19.86 2.36 -3.90
C LYS A 155 19.11 3.32 -2.97
N ARG A 156 19.83 4.11 -2.16
CA ARG A 156 19.20 5.08 -1.25
C ARG A 156 18.36 6.11 -2.01
N ALA A 157 18.89 6.69 -3.08
CA ALA A 157 18.19 7.72 -3.85
C ALA A 157 16.89 7.19 -4.50
N PHE A 158 16.91 5.96 -4.99
CA PHE A 158 15.77 5.35 -5.67
C PHE A 158 14.80 4.66 -4.71
N LEU A 159 15.25 3.62 -4.01
CA LEU A 159 14.42 2.79 -3.13
C LEU A 159 13.95 3.55 -1.90
N GLY A 160 14.78 4.44 -1.36
CA GLY A 160 14.38 5.27 -0.22
C GLY A 160 13.17 6.14 -0.56
N ARG A 161 13.13 6.71 -1.77
CA ARG A 161 11.98 7.48 -2.24
C ARG A 161 10.75 6.60 -2.47
N ILE A 162 10.92 5.42 -3.08
CA ILE A 162 9.82 4.47 -3.29
C ILE A 162 9.21 4.02 -1.96
N LEU A 163 10.02 3.71 -0.96
CA LEU A 163 9.56 3.33 0.38
C LEU A 163 8.78 4.47 1.06
N GLN A 164 9.25 5.71 0.96
CA GLN A 164 8.52 6.88 1.48
C GLN A 164 7.17 7.06 0.79
N ASP A 165 7.15 6.99 -0.55
CA ASP A 165 5.93 7.14 -1.33
C ASP A 165 4.98 5.95 -1.09
N PHE A 166 5.49 4.74 -0.82
CA PHE A 166 4.72 3.57 -0.38
C PHE A 166 4.02 3.83 0.96
N GLY A 167 4.78 4.27 1.96
CA GLY A 167 4.27 4.66 3.26
C GLY A 167 3.17 5.72 3.15
N HIS A 168 3.38 6.74 2.32
CA HIS A 168 2.39 7.78 2.04
C HIS A 168 1.14 7.22 1.36
N THR A 169 1.29 6.39 0.33
CA THR A 169 0.17 5.84 -0.45
C THR A 169 -0.75 4.98 0.43
N TRP A 170 -0.15 4.13 1.28
CA TRP A 170 -0.84 3.18 2.14
C TRP A 170 -1.04 3.66 3.59
N ARG A 171 -0.79 4.94 3.88
CA ARG A 171 -0.89 5.55 5.23
C ARG A 171 -2.21 5.27 5.96
N HIS A 172 -3.31 5.10 5.24
CA HIS A 172 -4.63 4.82 5.83
C HIS A 172 -4.71 3.46 6.55
N LEU A 173 -3.87 2.49 6.13
CA LEU A 173 -3.70 1.20 6.81
C LEU A 173 -2.53 1.25 7.80
N LEU A 174 -1.40 1.83 7.41
CA LEU A 174 -0.17 1.83 8.22
C LEU A 174 -0.29 2.58 9.56
N ARG A 175 -1.19 3.57 9.64
CA ARG A 175 -1.45 4.32 10.87
C ARG A 175 -2.29 3.57 11.91
N ARG A 176 -2.73 2.35 11.62
CA ARG A 176 -3.68 1.62 12.45
C ARG A 176 -3.25 0.21 12.75
N GLU A 177 -3.97 -0.42 13.68
CA GLU A 177 -3.93 -1.86 13.82
C GLU A 177 -4.67 -2.49 12.64
N VAL A 178 -3.99 -3.43 12.00
CA VAL A 178 -4.51 -4.21 10.89
C VAL A 178 -4.48 -5.68 11.26
N ASN A 179 -5.24 -6.50 10.55
CA ASN A 179 -5.21 -7.94 10.75
C ASN A 179 -3.88 -8.54 10.25
N ASN A 180 -3.71 -9.85 10.45
CA ASN A 180 -2.45 -10.50 10.11
C ASN A 180 -2.21 -10.53 8.60
N VAL A 181 -3.25 -10.74 7.80
CA VAL A 181 -3.14 -10.82 6.33
C VAL A 181 -2.66 -9.48 5.76
N THR A 182 -3.30 -8.37 6.15
CA THR A 182 -2.92 -7.02 5.73
C THR A 182 -1.51 -6.67 6.19
N PHE A 183 -1.17 -6.99 7.44
CA PHE A 183 0.18 -6.80 7.97
C PHE A 183 1.22 -7.53 7.11
N MET A 184 1.00 -8.82 6.84
CA MET A 184 1.92 -9.63 6.03
C MET A 184 2.03 -9.08 4.61
N ASN A 185 0.91 -8.74 3.96
CA ASN A 185 0.91 -8.15 2.62
C ASN A 185 1.73 -6.86 2.57
N LEU A 186 1.54 -5.94 3.52
CA LEU A 186 2.31 -4.70 3.58
C LEU A 186 3.79 -4.93 3.94
N ALA A 187 4.09 -5.87 4.84
CA ALA A 187 5.45 -6.18 5.26
C ALA A 187 6.27 -6.80 4.13
N TYR A 188 5.69 -7.74 3.38
CA TYR A 188 6.33 -8.29 2.19
C TYR A 188 6.49 -7.26 1.09
N ALA A 189 5.55 -6.35 0.90
CA ALA A 189 5.72 -5.24 -0.03
C ALA A 189 6.95 -4.39 0.29
N VAL A 190 7.19 -4.10 1.57
CA VAL A 190 8.38 -3.38 2.03
C VAL A 190 9.65 -4.16 1.75
N ILE A 191 9.66 -5.48 2.01
CA ILE A 191 10.78 -6.36 1.69
C ILE A 191 11.04 -6.36 0.18
N TRP A 192 10.03 -6.61 -0.64
CA TRP A 192 10.13 -6.64 -2.10
C TRP A 192 10.67 -5.33 -2.67
N ILE A 193 10.17 -4.18 -2.19
CA ILE A 193 10.71 -2.88 -2.58
C ILE A 193 12.18 -2.76 -2.17
N SER A 194 12.51 -3.08 -0.91
CA SER A 194 13.88 -2.95 -0.39
C SER A 194 14.91 -3.88 -1.05
N THR A 195 14.44 -5.02 -1.57
CA THR A 195 15.25 -6.04 -2.25
C THR A 195 15.22 -5.92 -3.78
N MET A 196 14.47 -4.95 -4.32
CA MET A 196 14.20 -4.80 -5.74
C MET A 196 13.49 -5.99 -6.39
N ASP A 197 12.71 -6.75 -5.61
CA ASP A 197 11.84 -7.82 -6.09
C ASP A 197 10.47 -7.27 -6.50
N PHE A 198 10.47 -6.37 -7.47
CA PHE A 198 9.28 -5.79 -8.06
C PHE A 198 9.50 -5.57 -9.55
N THR A 199 8.41 -5.31 -10.28
CA THR A 199 8.48 -5.03 -11.71
C THR A 199 7.94 -3.64 -12.01
N ILE A 200 8.60 -2.91 -12.91
CA ILE A 200 8.08 -1.64 -13.42
C ILE A 200 7.32 -1.88 -14.73
N VAL A 201 6.05 -1.46 -14.75
CA VAL A 201 5.19 -1.52 -15.94
C VAL A 201 4.91 -0.10 -16.42
N GLU A 202 5.19 0.13 -17.70
CA GLU A 202 5.11 1.46 -18.30
C GLU A 202 3.76 1.66 -18.99
N ARG A 203 2.98 2.60 -18.48
CA ARG A 203 1.75 3.03 -19.14
C ARG A 203 2.10 4.06 -20.21
N THR A 204 1.87 3.70 -21.45
CA THR A 204 2.10 4.53 -22.65
C THR A 204 0.84 4.58 -23.51
N GLY A 205 0.72 5.60 -24.36
CA GLY A 205 -0.40 5.71 -25.31
C GLY A 205 -1.71 6.25 -24.73
N PHE A 206 -2.77 6.12 -25.54
CA PHE A 206 -4.13 6.57 -25.21
C PHE A 206 -4.82 5.56 -24.29
N GLU A 207 -5.39 6.04 -23.19
CA GLU A 207 -6.15 5.21 -22.28
C GLU A 207 -7.33 6.01 -21.71
N HIS A 208 -8.53 5.50 -21.93
CA HIS A 208 -9.73 6.09 -21.37
C HIS A 208 -10.14 5.35 -20.09
N VAL A 209 -9.95 6.00 -18.95
CA VAL A 209 -10.44 5.53 -17.65
C VAL A 209 -11.96 5.73 -17.59
N GLY A 210 -12.73 4.80 -18.17
CA GLY A 210 -14.18 4.91 -18.36
C GLY A 210 -14.98 5.07 -17.06
N GLY A 211 -15.19 6.31 -16.62
CA GLY A 211 -15.97 6.66 -15.43
C GLY A 211 -15.32 6.34 -14.08
N ARG A 212 -14.34 5.41 -14.02
CA ARG A 212 -13.55 5.06 -12.83
C ARG A 212 -12.33 5.97 -12.62
N GLY A 213 -12.46 7.27 -12.90
CA GLY A 213 -11.45 8.23 -12.48
C GLY A 213 -11.38 8.27 -10.95
N GLY A 214 -10.18 8.33 -10.36
CA GLY A 214 -10.05 8.26 -8.90
C GLY A 214 -8.62 8.09 -8.44
N PRO A 215 -8.38 8.06 -7.10
CA PRO A 215 -7.06 7.77 -6.58
C PRO A 215 -6.61 6.37 -7.00
N TYR A 216 -5.30 6.16 -7.21
CA TYR A 216 -4.75 4.82 -7.46
C TYR A 216 -4.98 3.86 -6.29
N VAL A 217 -4.90 4.42 -5.09
CA VAL A 217 -5.24 3.73 -3.85
C VAL A 217 -6.30 4.57 -3.17
N GLY A 218 -7.52 4.07 -3.20
CA GLY A 218 -8.62 4.53 -2.40
C GLY A 218 -8.31 4.36 -0.91
N VAL A 219 -8.93 5.21 -0.12
CA VAL A 219 -8.82 5.16 1.35
C VAL A 219 -9.55 3.95 1.96
N ALA A 220 -10.34 3.25 1.15
CA ALA A 220 -10.99 2.00 1.51
C ALA A 220 -10.26 0.77 0.93
N ASP A 221 -9.21 0.97 0.14
CA ASP A 221 -8.57 -0.13 -0.58
C ASP A 221 -7.74 -0.98 0.38
N LEU A 222 -7.71 -2.29 0.13
CA LEU A 222 -6.79 -3.22 0.78
C LEU A 222 -5.74 -3.68 -0.23
N PRO A 223 -4.55 -4.10 0.22
CA PRO A 223 -3.55 -4.72 -0.63
C PRO A 223 -4.18 -5.88 -1.42
N ARG A 224 -3.93 -5.90 -2.73
CA ARG A 224 -4.47 -6.93 -3.64
C ARG A 224 -3.45 -8.00 -4.01
N TRP A 225 -2.18 -7.81 -3.63
CA TRP A 225 -1.15 -8.81 -3.78
C TRP A 225 -1.19 -9.77 -2.60
N ASP A 226 -0.86 -11.03 -2.86
CA ASP A 226 -0.75 -12.05 -1.84
C ASP A 226 0.70 -12.16 -1.37
N ALA A 227 0.89 -12.15 -0.05
CA ALA A 227 2.17 -12.43 0.59
C ALA A 227 2.31 -13.90 1.00
N PRO A 228 3.55 -14.42 1.01
CA PRO A 228 3.85 -15.68 1.65
C PRO A 228 3.57 -15.67 3.17
N GLY A 229 3.47 -16.85 3.76
CA GLY A 229 3.10 -17.03 5.17
C GLY A 229 4.27 -17.02 6.14
N GLU A 230 5.53 -16.98 5.67
CA GLU A 230 6.69 -17.01 6.54
C GLU A 230 6.89 -15.69 7.30
N THR A 231 7.10 -15.78 8.61
CA THR A 231 7.31 -14.61 9.47
C THR A 231 8.77 -14.32 9.75
N ILE A 232 9.68 -15.23 9.40
CA ILE A 232 11.13 -15.04 9.47
C ILE A 232 11.69 -15.44 8.12
N ILE A 233 12.28 -14.46 7.42
CA ILE A 233 12.67 -14.59 6.02
C ILE A 233 14.17 -14.38 5.92
N ARG A 234 14.87 -15.25 5.19
CA ARG A 234 16.29 -15.06 4.91
C ARG A 234 16.45 -14.15 3.70
N ASN A 235 17.19 -13.06 3.86
CA ASN A 235 17.63 -12.22 2.75
C ASN A 235 19.15 -12.02 2.82
N GLY A 236 19.87 -12.68 1.90
CA GLY A 236 21.33 -12.77 1.96
C GLY A 236 21.78 -13.44 3.27
N THR A 237 22.56 -12.72 4.06
CA THR A 237 23.00 -13.17 5.40
C THR A 237 22.17 -12.60 6.55
N CYS A 238 21.20 -11.73 6.25
CA CYS A 238 20.30 -11.16 7.25
C CYS A 238 19.00 -11.95 7.32
N TRP A 239 18.46 -12.11 8.52
CA TRP A 239 17.13 -12.67 8.76
C TRP A 239 16.16 -11.55 9.11
N ILE A 240 15.11 -11.38 8.31
CA ILE A 240 14.07 -10.38 8.56
C ILE A 240 12.92 -11.05 9.29
N ALA A 241 12.70 -10.67 10.55
CA ALA A 241 11.58 -11.09 11.37
C ALA A 241 10.43 -10.09 11.27
N LEU A 242 9.29 -10.55 10.77
CA LEU A 242 8.04 -9.80 10.63
C LEU A 242 7.20 -9.95 11.90
N ALA A 243 7.11 -8.89 12.70
CA ALA A 243 6.39 -8.90 13.96
C ALA A 243 5.53 -7.65 14.10
N ARG A 244 4.45 -7.69 14.88
CA ARG A 244 3.59 -6.50 15.07
C ARG A 244 4.19 -5.45 16.00
N ASP A 245 5.10 -5.87 16.86
CA ASP A 245 5.75 -5.08 17.88
C ASP A 245 7.17 -5.61 18.11
N ILE A 246 8.04 -4.76 18.64
CA ILE A 246 9.46 -5.09 18.86
C ILE A 246 9.63 -6.23 19.89
N PRO A 247 8.96 -6.24 21.06
CA PRO A 247 9.08 -7.34 22.02
C PRO A 247 8.80 -8.72 21.43
N LYS A 248 7.72 -8.86 20.67
CA LYS A 248 7.37 -10.11 19.98
C LYS A 248 8.40 -10.46 18.91
N GLY A 249 8.93 -9.48 18.19
CA GLY A 249 10.01 -9.68 17.24
C GLY A 249 11.29 -10.21 17.90
N LEU A 250 11.66 -9.69 19.07
CA LEU A 250 12.80 -10.17 19.85
C LEU A 250 12.60 -11.62 20.31
N GLU A 251 11.40 -11.96 20.81
CA GLU A 251 11.07 -13.33 21.19
C GLU A 251 11.19 -14.28 19.99
N MET A 252 10.68 -13.87 18.82
CA MET A 252 10.78 -14.64 17.57
C MET A 252 12.24 -14.88 17.18
N VAL A 253 13.08 -13.84 17.21
CA VAL A 253 14.52 -13.95 16.92
C VAL A 253 15.20 -14.90 17.90
N GLN A 254 14.99 -14.73 19.20
CA GLN A 254 15.58 -15.60 20.23
C GLN A 254 15.15 -17.06 20.08
N LYS A 255 13.88 -17.31 19.76
CA LYS A 255 13.37 -18.66 19.50
C LYS A 255 14.01 -19.26 18.26
N HIS A 256 14.08 -18.49 17.18
CA HIS A 256 14.70 -18.91 15.92
C HIS A 256 16.18 -19.24 16.11
N MET A 257 16.91 -18.43 16.88
CA MET A 257 18.30 -18.70 17.28
C MET A 257 18.44 -20.05 17.97
N LYS A 258 17.63 -20.32 19.00
CA LYS A 258 17.69 -21.58 19.75
C LYS A 258 17.41 -22.80 18.88
N SER A 259 16.54 -22.67 17.87
CA SER A 259 16.28 -23.75 16.91
C SER A 259 17.35 -23.92 15.84
N HIS A 260 18.09 -22.86 15.48
CA HIS A 260 19.08 -22.87 14.40
C HIS A 260 20.54 -22.93 14.88
N ALA A 261 20.79 -22.84 16.20
CA ALA A 261 22.12 -23.04 16.80
C ALA A 261 22.77 -24.39 16.46
N THR A 262 22.04 -25.34 15.87
CA THR A 262 22.55 -26.63 15.39
C THR A 262 23.05 -26.62 13.94
N ILE A 263 22.93 -25.51 13.18
CA ILE A 263 23.19 -25.49 11.73
C ILE A 263 24.07 -24.27 11.37
N ASP A 264 25.32 -24.53 10.99
CA ASP A 264 26.33 -23.62 10.42
C ASP A 264 27.15 -22.71 11.36
N HIS A 265 28.08 -23.32 12.10
CA HIS A 265 29.19 -22.66 12.81
C HIS A 265 30.39 -22.36 11.90
N THR A 266 30.26 -21.46 10.91
CA THR A 266 31.44 -20.99 10.16
C THR A 266 31.81 -19.52 10.38
N THR A 267 30.93 -18.69 10.96
CA THR A 267 31.27 -17.29 11.28
C THR A 267 30.78 -16.75 12.64
N GLY A 268 29.97 -17.48 13.39
CA GLY A 268 29.60 -17.15 14.78
C GLY A 268 28.75 -15.88 14.99
N THR A 269 28.46 -15.12 13.93
CA THR A 269 27.61 -13.92 13.97
C THR A 269 26.47 -14.06 12.97
N ALA A 270 25.25 -13.86 13.44
CA ALA A 270 24.07 -13.77 12.59
C ALA A 270 23.35 -12.45 12.85
N THR A 271 22.88 -11.84 11.77
CA THR A 271 22.22 -10.54 11.77
C THR A 271 20.73 -10.73 11.55
N TYR A 272 19.93 -10.02 12.33
CA TYR A 272 18.49 -10.00 12.27
C TYR A 272 17.99 -8.57 12.06
N ALA A 273 16.87 -8.41 11.36
CA ALA A 273 16.11 -7.17 11.32
C ALA A 273 14.67 -7.47 11.71
N ILE A 274 14.17 -6.78 12.73
CA ILE A 274 12.78 -6.87 13.16
C ILE A 274 12.02 -5.74 12.48
N LEU A 275 11.02 -6.07 11.65
CA LEU A 275 10.18 -5.13 10.92
C LEU A 275 8.75 -5.18 11.44
N THR A 276 8.26 -4.03 11.93
CA THR A 276 6.88 -3.89 12.45
C THR A 276 5.96 -3.02 11.61
N LEU A 277 6.42 -2.61 10.41
CA LEU A 277 5.86 -1.53 9.59
C LEU A 277 5.93 -0.15 10.25
N ARG A 278 5.68 -0.04 11.55
CA ARG A 278 5.86 1.21 12.31
C ARG A 278 7.31 1.47 12.62
N GLN A 279 8.08 0.42 12.85
CA GLN A 279 9.47 0.52 13.25
C GLN A 279 10.34 -0.55 12.62
N ILE A 280 11.65 -0.30 12.69
CA ILE A 280 12.68 -1.27 12.39
C ILE A 280 13.75 -1.26 13.48
N VAL A 281 14.21 -2.46 13.84
CA VAL A 281 15.36 -2.69 14.73
C VAL A 281 16.28 -3.69 14.06
N CYS A 282 17.58 -3.41 14.00
CA CYS A 282 18.58 -4.40 13.58
C CYS A 282 19.23 -4.99 14.82
N CYS A 283 19.45 -6.29 14.82
CA CYS A 283 20.14 -6.99 15.90
C CYS A 283 21.28 -7.84 15.34
N ILE A 284 22.35 -7.95 16.10
CA ILE A 284 23.47 -8.84 15.82
C ILE A 284 23.66 -9.76 17.01
N ILE A 285 24.00 -11.01 16.70
CA ILE A 285 24.40 -11.97 17.72
C ILE A 285 25.91 -11.89 17.86
N HIS A 286 26.36 -11.60 19.08
CA HIS A 286 27.76 -11.58 19.43
C HIS A 286 27.96 -12.34 20.74
N ASN A 287 28.75 -13.42 20.71
CA ASN A 287 29.01 -14.28 21.88
C ASN A 287 27.73 -14.76 22.60
N ASP A 288 26.74 -15.24 21.83
CA ASP A 288 25.42 -15.68 22.31
C ASP A 288 24.54 -14.60 22.96
N GLU A 289 24.97 -13.34 22.96
CA GLU A 289 24.16 -12.19 23.36
C GLU A 289 23.58 -11.47 22.13
N LEU A 290 22.31 -11.06 22.25
CA LEU A 290 21.62 -10.30 21.21
C LEU A 290 21.80 -8.80 21.50
N VAL A 291 22.53 -8.10 20.64
CA VAL A 291 22.71 -6.65 20.71
C VAL A 291 21.91 -6.00 19.60
N CYS A 292 21.06 -5.03 19.94
CA CYS A 292 20.16 -4.38 18.98
C CYS A 292 20.45 -2.88 18.84
N THR A 293 20.13 -2.33 17.68
CA THR A 293 20.10 -0.88 17.43
C THR A 293 18.92 -0.25 18.18
N ARG A 294 18.91 1.08 18.24
CA ARG A 294 17.72 1.81 18.67
C ARG A 294 16.56 1.53 17.70
N PRO A 295 15.31 1.39 18.18
CA PRO A 295 14.14 1.37 17.31
C PRO A 295 14.02 2.67 16.53
N GLU A 296 13.91 2.55 15.20
CA GLU A 296 13.75 3.67 14.29
C GLU A 296 12.35 3.66 13.67
N SER A 297 11.69 4.82 13.64
CA SER A 297 10.33 4.98 13.11
C SER A 297 10.30 4.90 11.59
N LEU A 298 9.62 3.87 11.05
CA LEU A 298 9.48 3.64 9.61
C LEU A 298 8.20 4.27 9.05
N PHE A 299 7.01 3.72 9.31
CA PHE A 299 5.74 4.31 8.87
C PHE A 299 4.89 4.72 10.08
N SER A 300 5.00 5.99 10.47
CA SER A 300 4.23 6.59 11.56
C SER A 300 3.41 7.79 11.05
N ASP A 301 2.78 8.53 11.96
CA ASP A 301 2.05 9.75 11.61
C ASP A 301 2.98 10.87 11.11
N THR A 302 4.27 10.79 11.48
CA THR A 302 5.34 11.63 10.96
C THR A 302 5.98 10.99 9.72
N PRO A 303 6.64 11.79 8.85
CA PRO A 303 7.41 11.25 7.73
C PRO A 303 8.40 10.18 8.19
N SER A 304 8.60 9.15 7.36
CA SER A 304 9.55 8.08 7.64
C SER A 304 10.94 8.62 8.00
N SER A 305 11.54 8.10 9.07
CA SER A 305 12.91 8.44 9.45
C SER A 305 13.87 8.00 8.34
N ASP A 306 14.73 8.91 7.89
CA ASP A 306 15.82 8.59 6.97
C ASP A 306 16.70 7.47 7.52
N SER A 307 16.85 7.39 8.84
CA SER A 307 17.58 6.32 9.53
C SER A 307 16.86 4.98 9.44
N ALA A 308 15.53 4.94 9.58
CA ALA A 308 14.74 3.71 9.43
C ALA A 308 14.88 3.13 8.02
N ILE A 309 14.79 3.98 7.00
CA ILE A 309 15.00 3.57 5.61
C ILE A 309 16.43 3.07 5.40
N ALA A 310 17.43 3.75 5.98
CA ALA A 310 18.81 3.32 5.89
C ALA A 310 19.03 1.94 6.53
N LEU A 311 18.46 1.68 7.72
CA LEU A 311 18.51 0.37 8.37
C LEU A 311 17.84 -0.72 7.53
N LEU A 312 16.68 -0.43 6.94
CA LEU A 312 15.94 -1.38 6.10
C LEU A 312 16.74 -1.74 4.84
N LEU A 313 17.29 -0.73 4.15
CA LEU A 313 18.10 -0.96 2.96
C LEU A 313 19.40 -1.69 3.31
N TRP A 314 20.04 -1.35 4.44
CA TRP A 314 21.22 -2.06 4.91
C TRP A 314 20.94 -3.53 5.24
N ALA A 315 19.85 -3.81 5.96
CA ALA A 315 19.44 -5.17 6.27
C ALA A 315 19.14 -5.98 5.01
N SER A 316 18.69 -5.30 3.95
CA SER A 316 18.34 -5.92 2.67
C SER A 316 19.53 -6.14 1.74
N ASP A 317 20.61 -5.40 1.95
CA ASP A 317 21.83 -5.42 1.12
C ASP A 317 22.97 -6.24 1.73
N LEU A 318 22.75 -6.84 2.90
CA LEU A 318 23.75 -7.60 3.64
C LEU A 318 24.22 -8.81 2.79
N HIS A 319 25.33 -8.60 2.07
CA HIS A 319 25.99 -9.53 1.14
C HIS A 319 25.22 -9.89 -0.14
N GLN A 320 24.42 -8.96 -0.72
CA GLN A 320 24.25 -9.04 -2.17
C GLN A 320 25.66 -8.92 -2.77
N SER A 321 26.12 -9.96 -3.48
CA SER A 321 27.42 -9.91 -4.12
C SER A 321 27.45 -8.68 -5.01
N GLU A 322 28.40 -7.76 -4.80
CA GLU A 322 28.52 -6.59 -5.66
C GLU A 322 28.49 -7.07 -7.13
N PRO A 323 27.65 -6.46 -7.98
CA PRO A 323 27.58 -6.87 -9.38
C PRO A 323 28.99 -6.89 -9.95
N LYS A 324 29.42 -8.04 -10.49
CA LYS A 324 30.75 -8.15 -11.06
C LYS A 324 30.91 -7.03 -12.09
N PRO A 325 31.89 -6.13 -11.94
CA PRO A 325 32.02 -4.99 -12.82
C PRO A 325 32.15 -5.48 -14.25
N CYS A 326 31.25 -5.00 -15.11
CA CYS A 326 31.24 -5.30 -16.52
C CYS A 326 31.99 -4.20 -17.28
N ARG A 327 32.18 -4.39 -18.59
CA ARG A 327 32.87 -3.40 -19.44
C ARG A 327 32.23 -2.01 -19.41
N LEU A 328 30.92 -1.94 -19.14
CA LEU A 328 30.19 -0.68 -19.04
C LEU A 328 30.60 0.15 -17.81
N ASN A 329 31.03 -0.49 -16.72
CA ASN A 329 31.43 0.21 -15.49
C ASN A 329 32.73 1.02 -15.69
N TYR A 330 33.52 0.73 -16.73
CA TYR A 330 34.73 1.50 -17.08
C TYR A 330 34.47 2.71 -17.97
N LEU A 331 33.25 2.89 -18.47
CA LEU A 331 32.88 4.06 -19.25
C LEU A 331 32.71 5.28 -18.33
N PRO A 332 32.94 6.52 -18.81
CA PRO A 332 32.59 7.72 -18.06
C PRO A 332 31.12 7.72 -17.64
N ILE A 333 30.82 8.26 -16.47
CA ILE A 333 29.49 8.18 -15.85
C ILE A 333 28.40 8.81 -16.74
N GLU A 334 28.76 9.84 -17.52
CA GLU A 334 27.88 10.49 -18.49
C GLU A 334 27.48 9.56 -19.63
N ILE A 335 28.40 8.69 -20.05
CA ILE A 335 28.14 7.69 -21.09
C ILE A 335 27.28 6.56 -20.52
N GLN A 336 27.58 6.10 -19.29
CA GLN A 336 26.73 5.11 -18.60
C GLN A 336 25.29 5.62 -18.48
N ASN A 337 25.11 6.87 -18.03
CA ASN A 337 23.78 7.50 -17.92
C ASN A 337 23.04 7.58 -19.26
N ARG A 338 23.74 7.87 -20.36
CA ARG A 338 23.15 7.88 -21.70
C ARG A 338 22.70 6.50 -22.14
N ILE A 339 23.50 5.47 -21.88
CA ILE A 339 23.17 4.07 -22.18
C ILE A 339 21.92 3.65 -21.41
N LEU A 340 21.87 3.90 -20.10
CA LEU A 340 20.71 3.57 -19.27
C LEU A 340 19.44 4.25 -19.78
N HIS A 341 19.50 5.55 -20.10
CA HIS A 341 18.34 6.28 -20.60
C HIS A 341 17.84 5.79 -21.96
N GLN A 342 18.71 5.24 -22.80
CA GLN A 342 18.33 4.65 -24.09
C GLN A 342 17.85 3.20 -23.97
N SER A 343 18.21 2.51 -22.88
CA SER A 343 17.92 1.09 -22.67
C SER A 343 16.57 0.83 -21.99
N ALA A 344 15.91 1.88 -21.49
CA ALA A 344 14.64 1.77 -20.78
C ALA A 344 13.60 2.75 -21.36
N ALA A 345 12.32 2.40 -21.23
CA ALA A 345 11.24 3.24 -21.75
C ALA A 345 10.95 4.49 -20.90
N SER A 346 11.41 4.52 -19.65
CA SER A 346 11.32 5.67 -18.76
C SER A 346 12.59 5.89 -17.94
N SER A 347 12.71 7.08 -17.36
CA SER A 347 13.76 7.40 -16.40
C SER A 347 13.68 6.59 -15.10
N VAL A 348 12.50 6.09 -14.71
CA VAL A 348 12.32 5.28 -13.49
C VAL A 348 12.84 3.87 -13.73
N SER A 349 12.48 3.25 -14.86
CA SER A 349 13.02 1.96 -15.30
C SER A 349 14.53 2.03 -15.56
N ALA A 350 15.04 3.14 -16.10
CA ALA A 350 16.48 3.35 -16.27
C ALA A 350 17.22 3.37 -14.93
N ALA A 351 16.60 3.92 -13.87
CA ALA A 351 17.20 3.98 -12.53
C ALA A 351 17.25 2.59 -11.88
N GLU A 352 16.19 1.78 -12.04
CA GLU A 352 16.17 0.38 -11.61
C GLU A 352 17.32 -0.41 -12.25
N LEU A 353 17.44 -0.33 -13.58
CA LEU A 353 18.51 -0.97 -14.33
C LEU A 353 19.91 -0.49 -13.91
N GLY A 354 20.04 0.82 -13.62
CA GLY A 354 21.28 1.41 -13.13
C GLY A 354 21.73 0.81 -11.80
N ILE A 355 20.80 0.51 -10.89
CA ILE A 355 21.12 -0.17 -9.63
C ILE A 355 21.51 -1.63 -9.88
N GLN A 356 20.72 -2.37 -10.66
CA GLN A 356 20.98 -3.79 -10.95
C GLN A 356 22.36 -4.01 -11.60
N LEU A 357 22.80 -3.08 -12.45
CA LEU A 357 24.10 -3.14 -13.14
C LEU A 357 25.22 -2.37 -12.42
N ALA A 358 24.94 -1.72 -11.29
CA ALA A 358 25.84 -0.77 -10.63
C ALA A 358 26.41 0.31 -11.57
N LEU A 359 25.58 0.83 -12.47
CA LEU A 359 25.91 1.83 -13.50
C LEU A 359 25.26 3.18 -13.22
N GLY A 360 25.90 4.23 -13.72
CA GLY A 360 25.34 5.57 -13.75
C GLY A 360 25.37 6.29 -12.39
N SER A 361 24.92 7.54 -12.39
CA SER A 361 24.81 8.36 -11.20
C SER A 361 23.55 8.03 -10.39
N PRO A 362 23.51 8.33 -9.07
CA PRO A 362 22.28 8.27 -8.28
C PRO A 362 21.11 8.99 -8.97
N PHE A 363 19.93 8.37 -8.92
CA PHE A 363 18.76 8.90 -9.60
C PHE A 363 18.29 10.21 -8.96
N SER A 364 18.18 11.26 -9.77
CA SER A 364 17.87 12.60 -9.29
C SER A 364 16.37 12.88 -9.16
N TRP A 365 15.50 11.92 -9.52
CA TRP A 365 14.05 12.13 -9.66
C TRP A 365 13.68 13.33 -10.56
N THR A 366 14.55 13.60 -11.54
CA THR A 366 14.31 14.61 -12.55
C THR A 366 14.61 14.09 -13.95
N GLU A 367 13.78 14.49 -14.91
CA GLU A 367 13.96 14.18 -16.33
C GLU A 367 13.76 15.46 -17.13
N ARG A 368 14.73 15.81 -17.98
CA ARG A 368 14.71 17.03 -18.82
C ARG A 368 14.37 18.30 -18.02
N ARG A 369 15.00 18.44 -16.84
CA ARG A 369 14.82 19.55 -15.87
C ARG A 369 13.42 19.63 -15.23
N ARG A 370 12.63 18.56 -15.30
CA ARG A 370 11.32 18.47 -14.63
C ARG A 370 11.34 17.39 -13.58
N LYS A 371 10.56 17.58 -12.52
CA LYS A 371 10.45 16.58 -11.46
C LYS A 371 9.61 15.40 -11.95
N ILE A 372 10.02 14.20 -11.56
CA ILE A 372 9.19 13.01 -11.59
C ILE A 372 8.52 12.94 -10.23
N LYS A 373 7.19 12.82 -10.22
CA LYS A 373 6.37 12.81 -9.01
C LYS A 373 5.53 11.55 -8.95
N LEU A 374 5.16 11.19 -7.73
CA LEU A 374 4.08 10.25 -7.47
C LEU A 374 2.78 10.82 -8.07
N GLU A 375 2.17 10.08 -8.98
CA GLU A 375 0.83 10.35 -9.50
C GLU A 375 -0.17 9.66 -8.58
N GLU A 376 -0.94 10.43 -7.81
CA GLU A 376 -1.90 9.87 -6.85
C GLU A 376 -3.23 9.48 -7.48
N VAL A 377 -3.53 10.00 -8.68
CA VAL A 377 -4.85 9.90 -9.31
C VAL A 377 -4.73 9.27 -10.70
N LEU A 378 -5.50 8.22 -10.92
CA LEU A 378 -5.68 7.61 -12.22
C LEU A 378 -6.49 8.55 -13.13
N ARG A 379 -5.87 8.95 -14.24
CA ARG A 379 -6.44 9.90 -15.22
C ARG A 379 -6.41 9.32 -16.63
N HIS A 380 -7.26 9.87 -17.49
CA HIS A 380 -7.18 9.62 -18.93
C HIS A 380 -5.78 9.94 -19.46
N ARG A 381 -5.32 9.10 -20.37
CA ARG A 381 -4.05 9.26 -21.07
C ARG A 381 -4.31 9.56 -22.53
N THR A 382 -3.45 10.38 -23.09
CA THR A 382 -3.37 10.70 -24.52
C THR A 382 -1.95 10.42 -24.99
N GLU A 383 -1.72 10.36 -26.29
CA GLU A 383 -0.37 10.19 -26.86
C GLU A 383 0.62 11.29 -26.41
N ALA A 384 0.12 12.48 -26.07
CA ALA A 384 0.92 13.58 -25.54
C ALA A 384 1.24 13.45 -24.04
N SER A 385 0.62 12.50 -23.34
CA SER A 385 0.86 12.28 -21.92
C SER A 385 2.24 11.69 -21.68
N PRO A 386 3.03 12.22 -20.71
CA PRO A 386 4.29 11.61 -20.32
C PRO A 386 4.11 10.14 -19.94
N VAL A 387 5.14 9.34 -20.21
CA VAL A 387 5.25 7.95 -19.73
C VAL A 387 5.02 7.93 -18.22
N GLU A 388 4.28 6.93 -17.77
CA GLU A 388 3.93 6.74 -16.38
C GLU A 388 4.34 5.34 -15.94
N SER A 389 5.22 5.28 -14.95
CA SER A 389 5.89 4.06 -14.51
C SER A 389 5.22 3.55 -13.25
N GLN A 390 4.57 2.39 -13.34
CA GLN A 390 3.85 1.78 -12.24
C GLN A 390 4.68 0.66 -11.62
N ILE A 391 4.70 0.60 -10.28
CA ILE A 391 5.36 -0.50 -9.57
C ILE A 391 4.35 -1.61 -9.33
N PHE A 392 4.73 -2.83 -9.68
CA PHE A 392 3.96 -4.04 -9.50
C PHE A 392 4.67 -4.97 -8.53
N LEU A 393 3.91 -5.50 -7.57
CA LEU A 393 4.32 -6.45 -6.55
C LEU A 393 3.58 -7.75 -6.79
N ASN A 394 4.32 -8.86 -6.97
CA ASN A 394 3.74 -10.16 -7.29
C ASN A 394 2.71 -10.09 -8.45
N GLY A 395 3.06 -9.35 -9.51
CA GLY A 395 2.20 -9.19 -10.70
C GLY A 395 0.97 -8.28 -10.52
N VAL A 396 0.78 -7.65 -9.36
CA VAL A 396 -0.34 -6.73 -9.07
C VAL A 396 0.18 -5.32 -8.81
N THR A 397 -0.55 -4.30 -9.25
CA THR A 397 -0.13 -2.90 -9.00
C THR A 397 -0.05 -2.61 -7.49
N SER A 398 1.04 -1.96 -7.07
CA SER A 398 1.22 -1.49 -5.68
C SER A 398 0.46 -0.20 -5.38
N GLY A 399 -0.14 0.42 -6.41
CA GLY A 399 -0.70 1.77 -6.34
C GLY A 399 0.34 2.89 -6.49
N LEU A 400 1.64 2.56 -6.55
CA LEU A 400 2.69 3.54 -6.85
C LEU A 400 2.79 3.73 -8.35
N SER A 401 2.65 4.99 -8.76
CA SER A 401 2.77 5.40 -10.14
C SER A 401 3.57 6.68 -10.24
N TYR A 402 4.56 6.71 -11.15
CA TYR A 402 5.46 7.84 -11.28
C TYR A 402 5.33 8.48 -12.64
N LYS A 403 5.16 9.80 -12.65
CA LYS A 403 4.98 10.56 -13.89
C LYS A 403 5.77 11.85 -13.84
N ARG A 404 6.37 12.21 -14.97
CA ARG A 404 7.00 13.53 -15.12
C ARG A 404 5.95 14.62 -15.11
N GLU A 405 6.25 15.73 -14.44
CA GLU A 405 5.40 16.92 -14.48
C GLU A 405 5.09 17.37 -15.91
N ALA A 406 3.80 17.59 -16.16
CA ALA A 406 3.32 18.18 -17.40
C ALA A 406 3.89 19.60 -17.56
N THR A 407 4.00 20.04 -18.80
CA THR A 407 4.42 21.42 -19.07
C THR A 407 3.32 22.32 -18.51
N PRO A 408 3.61 23.35 -17.70
CA PRO A 408 2.59 24.32 -17.35
C PRO A 408 2.03 24.89 -18.66
N ASN A 409 0.73 24.68 -18.89
CA ASN A 409 0.05 25.24 -20.05
C ASN A 409 0.22 26.75 -20.02
N ARG A 410 1.12 27.30 -20.83
CA ARG A 410 1.24 28.75 -21.06
C ARG A 410 0.06 29.35 -21.83
N PHE A 411 -0.95 28.54 -22.16
CA PHE A 411 -2.19 28.97 -22.79
C PHE A 411 -3.38 28.57 -21.92
N LYS A 412 -3.58 29.28 -20.80
CA LYS A 412 -4.96 29.57 -20.39
C LYS A 412 -5.42 30.70 -21.31
N VAL A 413 -6.02 30.35 -22.45
CA VAL A 413 -6.83 31.31 -23.17
C VAL A 413 -8.01 31.61 -22.25
N ASP A 414 -8.06 32.85 -21.78
CA ASP A 414 -9.21 33.34 -21.04
C ASP A 414 -10.41 33.38 -22.00
N MET A 415 -11.24 32.33 -21.94
CA MET A 415 -12.44 32.17 -22.77
C MET A 415 -13.49 33.25 -22.47
N SER A 416 -13.29 34.10 -21.46
CA SER A 416 -14.14 35.28 -21.21
C SER A 416 -13.99 36.38 -22.27
N SER A 417 -12.97 36.30 -23.12
CA SER A 417 -12.69 37.28 -24.18
C SER A 417 -13.18 36.88 -25.58
N LEU A 418 -13.82 35.72 -25.74
CA LEU A 418 -14.43 35.34 -27.02
C LEU A 418 -15.78 36.07 -27.19
N PRO A 419 -16.00 36.80 -28.31
CA PRO A 419 -17.28 37.45 -28.56
C PRO A 419 -18.38 36.39 -28.70
N ALA A 420 -19.46 36.56 -27.94
CA ALA A 420 -20.60 35.66 -27.95
C ALA A 420 -21.13 35.44 -29.37
N LEU A 421 -21.30 34.16 -29.75
CA LEU A 421 -21.93 33.77 -31.00
C LEU A 421 -23.34 34.37 -31.06
N ARG A 422 -23.56 35.35 -31.93
CA ARG A 422 -24.90 35.89 -32.20
C ARG A 422 -25.76 34.78 -32.82
N ARG A 423 -26.79 34.32 -32.09
CA ARG A 423 -27.84 33.45 -32.64
C ARG A 423 -28.51 34.15 -33.83
N PRO A 424 -28.73 33.48 -34.97
CA PRO A 424 -29.54 34.04 -36.05
C PRO A 424 -30.97 34.25 -35.56
N LYS A 425 -31.52 35.46 -35.76
CA LYS A 425 -32.95 35.71 -35.57
C LYS A 425 -33.74 34.85 -36.56
N ALA A 426 -34.58 33.96 -36.06
CA ALA A 426 -35.56 33.25 -36.87
C ALA A 426 -36.47 34.29 -37.54
N GLY A 427 -36.55 34.21 -38.88
CA GLY A 427 -37.40 35.06 -39.70
C GLY A 427 -38.88 34.79 -39.43
N ALA A 428 -39.68 35.86 -39.50
CA ALA A 428 -41.13 35.82 -39.45
C ALA A 428 -41.70 35.00 -40.63
N PRO A 429 -42.87 34.36 -40.46
CA PRO A 429 -43.54 33.67 -41.55
C PRO A 429 -44.23 34.70 -42.47
N SER A 430 -44.05 34.52 -43.78
CA SER A 430 -44.73 35.26 -44.84
C SER A 430 -46.08 34.59 -45.20
N PRO A 431 -47.06 35.34 -45.73
CA PRO A 431 -48.49 34.99 -45.76
C PRO A 431 -48.89 33.86 -46.71
#